data_AF-A0A518FR41-F1
#
_entry.id   AF-A0A518FR41-F1
#
_cell.length_a   1.000
_cell.length_b   1.000
_cell.length_c   1.000
_cell.angle_alpha   90.00
_cell.angle_beta   90.00
_cell.angle_gamma   90.00
#
_symmetry.space_group_name_H-M   'P 1'
#
loop_
_entity.id
_entity.type
_entity.pdbx_description
1 polymer ?
#
loop_
_entity_poly.entity_id
_entity_poly.type
_entity_poly.pdbx_seq_one_letter_code
_entity_poly.pdbx_strand_id
1 'polypeptide(L)'
;MTNDQPGAVPDIETLTEQFQQLNKRKIESERDLVNAEKNLNELKQQAQEEYGTDQLEELKAKLQQIKDENARKRAEYHESLTKIEAELTKIESAHNTSDAT
;
A
#
# COMPACT_ATOMS: atom_id res chain seq x y z
N MET A 1 26.84 52.89 -10.16
CA MET A 1 25.43 53.27 -10.03
C MET A 1 24.75 52.87 -11.32
N THR A 2 24.33 51.62 -11.45
CA THR A 2 23.59 51.13 -12.63
C THR A 2 22.12 51.07 -12.25
N ASN A 3 21.35 51.77 -13.07
CA ASN A 3 20.01 52.29 -12.87
C ASN A 3 18.97 51.16 -12.74
N ASP A 4 18.45 50.93 -11.53
CA ASP A 4 17.24 50.13 -11.31
C ASP A 4 16.01 50.98 -11.67
N GLN A 5 15.54 50.84 -12.92
CA GLN A 5 14.25 51.35 -13.36
C GLN A 5 13.21 50.20 -13.27
N PRO A 6 12.23 50.28 -12.35
CA PRO A 6 11.16 49.28 -12.28
C PRO A 6 10.21 49.49 -13.47
N GLY A 7 10.40 48.69 -14.53
CA GLY A 7 9.53 48.71 -15.72
C GLY A 7 10.23 48.52 -17.07
N ALA A 8 11.56 48.33 -17.12
CA ALA A 8 12.24 48.02 -18.38
C ALA A 8 11.97 46.57 -18.80
N VAL A 9 11.44 46.38 -20.02
CA VAL A 9 11.30 45.05 -20.64
C VAL A 9 12.68 44.40 -20.68
N PRO A 10 12.84 43.15 -20.18
CA PRO A 10 14.13 42.49 -20.19
C PRO A 10 14.68 42.41 -21.61
N ASP A 11 16.00 42.55 -21.74
CA ASP A 11 16.72 42.38 -22.99
C ASP A 11 16.45 40.99 -23.61
N ILE A 12 16.53 40.89 -24.94
CA ILE A 12 16.25 39.69 -25.74
C ILE A 12 17.08 38.49 -25.27
N GLU A 13 18.32 38.71 -24.82
CA GLU A 13 19.16 37.64 -24.26
C GLU A 13 18.59 37.13 -22.94
N THR A 14 18.15 38.03 -22.06
CA THR A 14 17.51 37.66 -20.78
C THR A 14 16.19 36.91 -21.00
N LEU A 15 15.38 37.35 -21.97
CA LEU A 15 14.14 36.65 -22.33
C LEU A 15 14.41 35.28 -22.94
N THR A 16 15.47 35.14 -23.72
CA THR A 16 15.89 33.87 -24.33
C THR A 16 16.36 32.88 -23.27
N GLU A 17 17.16 33.32 -22.30
CA GLU A 17 17.61 32.49 -21.17
C GLU A 17 16.43 32.04 -20.30
N GLN A 18 15.49 32.95 -19.99
CA GLN A 18 14.28 32.62 -19.24
C GLN A 18 13.41 31.60 -19.99
N PHE A 19 13.24 31.77 -21.31
CA PHE A 19 12.52 30.81 -22.14
C PHE A 19 13.19 29.43 -22.12
N GLN A 20 14.52 29.38 -22.25
CA GLN A 20 15.26 28.11 -22.21
C GLN A 20 15.12 27.40 -20.86
N GLN A 21 15.18 28.14 -19.75
CA GLN A 21 14.95 27.59 -18.41
C GLN A 21 13.52 27.07 -18.25
N LEU A 22 12.52 27.84 -18.68
CA LEU A 22 11.11 27.43 -18.62
C LEU A 22 10.84 26.20 -19.48
N ASN A 23 11.41 26.15 -20.69
CA ASN A 23 11.26 25.01 -21.59
C ASN A 23 11.92 23.75 -21.00
N LYS A 24 13.09 23.88 -20.38
CA LYS A 24 13.73 22.76 -19.66
C LYS A 24 12.85 22.25 -18.53
N ARG A 25 12.31 23.15 -17.69
CA ARG A 25 11.41 22.77 -16.58
C ARG A 25 10.12 22.13 -17.07
N LYS A 26 9.58 22.58 -18.21
CA LYS A 26 8.42 21.98 -18.87
C LYS A 26 8.70 20.54 -19.28
N ILE A 27 9.84 20.30 -19.95
CA ILE A 27 10.25 18.96 -20.38
C ILE A 27 10.44 18.03 -19.17
N GLU A 28 11.09 18.50 -18.10
CA GLU A 28 11.27 17.75 -16.86
C GLU A 28 9.92 17.38 -16.23
N SER A 29 9.00 18.34 -16.14
CA SER A 29 7.66 18.13 -15.57
C SER A 29 6.80 17.19 -16.42
N GLU A 30 6.88 17.28 -17.75
CA GLU A 30 6.21 16.37 -18.68
C GLU A 30 6.73 14.94 -18.53
N ARG A 31 8.05 14.77 -18.38
CA ARG A 31 8.65 13.46 -18.14
C ARG A 31 8.20 12.87 -16.80
N ASP A 32 8.16 13.68 -15.76
CA ASP A 32 7.76 13.24 -14.43
C ASP A 32 6.27 12.88 -14.38
N LEU A 33 5.42 13.61 -15.13
CA LEU A 33 4.01 13.26 -15.32
C LEU A 33 3.84 11.90 -16.00
N VAL A 34 4.53 11.66 -17.12
CA VAL A 34 4.49 10.37 -17.83
C VAL A 34 4.92 9.22 -16.92
N ASN A 35 5.95 9.41 -16.10
CA ASN A 35 6.40 8.42 -15.13
C ASN A 35 5.35 8.16 -14.03
N ALA A 36 4.74 9.21 -13.49
CA ALA A 36 3.70 9.09 -12.48
C ALA A 36 2.45 8.39 -13.00
N GLU A 37 2.03 8.69 -14.23
CA GLU A 37 0.92 8.03 -14.91
C GLU A 37 1.20 6.54 -15.17
N LYS A 38 2.42 6.22 -15.61
CA LYS A 38 2.85 4.83 -15.80
C LYS A 38 2.81 4.05 -14.47
N ASN A 39 3.41 4.60 -13.42
CA ASN A 39 3.40 3.97 -12.10
C ASN A 39 1.99 3.80 -11.55
N LEU A 40 1.10 4.77 -11.78
CA LEU A 40 -0.30 4.69 -11.38
C LEU A 40 -1.03 3.56 -12.12
N ASN A 41 -0.82 3.41 -13.43
CA ASN A 41 -1.42 2.32 -14.20
C ASN A 41 -0.88 0.95 -13.77
N GLU A 42 0.42 0.84 -13.49
CA GLU A 42 1.01 -0.39 -12.96
C GLU A 42 0.42 -0.77 -11.60
N LEU A 43 0.27 0.20 -10.68
CA LEU A 43 -0.38 0.00 -9.38
C LEU A 43 -1.84 -0.41 -9.50
N LYS A 44 -2.59 0.21 -10.42
CA LYS A 44 -3.99 -0.15 -10.69
C LYS A 44 -4.10 -1.57 -11.24
N GLN A 45 -3.23 -1.93 -12.17
CA GLN A 45 -3.22 -3.26 -12.76
C GLN A 45 -2.86 -4.32 -11.71
N GLN A 46 -1.85 -4.07 -10.86
CA GLN A 46 -1.53 -4.93 -9.72
C GLN A 46 -2.70 -5.06 -8.74
N ALA A 47 -3.38 -3.95 -8.41
CA ALA A 47 -4.55 -3.99 -7.55
C ALA A 47 -5.69 -4.82 -8.14
N GLN A 48 -5.90 -4.71 -9.46
CA GLN A 48 -6.91 -5.48 -10.16
C GLN A 48 -6.54 -6.97 -10.31
N GLU A 49 -5.26 -7.30 -10.49
CA GLU A 49 -4.77 -8.69 -10.56
C GLU A 49 -4.80 -9.38 -9.19
N GLU A 50 -4.33 -8.71 -8.13
CA GLU A 50 -4.24 -9.30 -6.79
C GLU A 50 -5.58 -9.29 -6.04
N TYR A 51 -6.37 -8.24 -6.19
CA TYR A 51 -7.58 -8.03 -5.40
C TYR A 51 -8.86 -7.93 -6.24
N GLY A 52 -8.77 -7.99 -7.56
CA GLY A 52 -9.93 -7.92 -8.46
C GLY A 52 -10.54 -6.53 -8.62
N THR A 53 -9.96 -5.48 -8.03
CA THR A 53 -10.44 -4.09 -8.09
C THR A 53 -9.32 -3.09 -7.81
N ASP A 54 -9.31 -1.96 -8.52
CA ASP A 54 -8.39 -0.82 -8.29
C ASP A 54 -9.03 0.29 -7.43
N GLN A 55 -10.27 0.08 -6.95
CA GLN A 55 -10.99 1.05 -6.14
C GLN A 55 -10.56 0.97 -4.66
N LEU A 56 -10.02 2.07 -4.14
CA LEU A 56 -9.50 2.15 -2.76
C LEU A 56 -10.51 1.74 -1.70
N GLU A 57 -11.77 2.13 -1.83
CA GLU A 57 -12.81 1.80 -0.85
C GLU A 57 -13.21 0.31 -0.91
N GLU A 58 -13.19 -0.29 -2.10
CA GLU A 58 -13.42 -1.72 -2.26
C GLU A 58 -12.25 -2.54 -1.70
N LEU A 59 -11.00 -2.07 -1.86
CA LEU A 59 -9.82 -2.70 -1.24
C LEU A 59 -9.89 -2.65 0.29
N LYS A 60 -10.31 -1.52 0.88
CA LYS A 60 -10.53 -1.41 2.34
C LYS A 60 -11.62 -2.36 2.82
N ALA A 61 -12.73 -2.46 2.09
CA ALA A 61 -13.81 -3.39 2.43
C ALA A 61 -13.33 -4.85 2.39
N LYS A 62 -12.60 -5.24 1.35
CA LYS A 62 -11.99 -6.58 1.24
C LYS A 62 -11.00 -6.86 2.36
N LEU A 63 -10.15 -5.89 2.70
CA LEU A 63 -9.21 -6.03 3.81
C LEU A 63 -9.96 -6.26 5.14
N GLN A 64 -11.05 -5.55 5.37
CA GLN A 64 -11.86 -5.74 6.57
C GLN A 64 -12.51 -7.14 6.58
N GLN A 65 -13.09 -7.57 5.47
CA GLN A 65 -13.65 -8.91 5.34
C GLN A 65 -12.61 -10.01 5.63
N ILE A 66 -11.41 -9.89 5.06
CA ILE A 66 -10.31 -10.84 5.30
C ILE A 66 -9.89 -10.85 6.77
N LYS A 67 -9.82 -9.69 7.42
CA LYS A 67 -9.52 -9.61 8.86
C LYS A 67 -10.58 -10.31 9.71
N ASP A 68 -11.85 -10.11 9.40
CA ASP A 68 -12.97 -10.70 10.14
C ASP A 68 -13.00 -12.23 9.93
N GLU A 69 -12.78 -12.70 8.70
CA GLU A 69 -12.63 -14.11 8.41
C GLU A 69 -11.44 -14.75 9.14
N ASN A 70 -10.30 -14.06 9.20
CA ASN A 70 -9.13 -14.53 9.93
C ASN A 70 -9.39 -14.57 11.44
N ALA A 71 -10.11 -13.60 11.99
CA ALA A 71 -10.51 -13.60 13.39
C ALA A 71 -11.43 -14.78 13.71
N ARG A 72 -12.42 -15.06 12.85
CA ARG A 72 -13.30 -16.22 12.99
C ARG A 72 -12.52 -17.53 12.94
N LYS A 73 -11.69 -17.73 11.90
CA LYS A 73 -10.86 -18.93 11.74
C LYS A 73 -9.94 -19.17 12.93
N ARG A 74 -9.35 -18.10 13.48
CA ARG A 74 -8.52 -18.18 14.70
C ARG A 74 -9.31 -18.63 15.92
N ALA A 75 -10.53 -18.13 16.10
CA ALA A 75 -11.38 -18.54 17.22
C ALA A 75 -11.76 -20.03 17.11
N GLU A 76 -12.17 -20.48 15.93
CA GLU A 76 -12.50 -21.89 15.66
C GLU A 76 -11.29 -22.82 15.87
N TYR A 77 -10.10 -22.37 15.45
CA TYR A 77 -8.86 -23.12 15.65
C TYR A 77 -8.49 -23.20 17.13
N HIS A 78 -8.66 -22.12 17.89
CA HIS A 78 -8.40 -22.11 19.32
C HIS A 78 -9.34 -23.06 20.08
N GLU A 79 -10.65 -23.04 19.77
CA GLU A 79 -11.62 -23.97 20.35
C GLU A 79 -11.24 -25.43 20.08
N SER A 80 -10.85 -25.72 18.83
CA SER A 80 -10.41 -27.06 18.42
C SER A 80 -9.18 -27.52 19.20
N LEU A 81 -8.19 -26.63 19.38
CA LEU A 81 -6.99 -26.92 20.17
C LEU A 81 -7.33 -27.19 21.64
N THR A 82 -8.15 -26.33 22.27
CA THR A 82 -8.55 -26.53 23.67
C THR A 82 -9.28 -27.85 23.86
N LYS A 83 -10.11 -28.27 22.90
CA LYS A 83 -10.78 -29.57 22.95
C LYS A 83 -9.77 -30.73 22.86
N ILE A 84 -8.82 -30.65 21.94
CA ILE A 84 -7.77 -31.65 21.78
C ILE A 84 -6.91 -31.75 23.05
N GLU A 85 -6.49 -30.62 23.61
CA GLU A 85 -5.71 -30.57 24.86
C GLU A 85 -6.47 -31.19 26.03
N ALA A 86 -7.78 -30.92 26.13
CA ALA A 86 -8.63 -31.51 27.16
C ALA A 86 -8.79 -33.03 26.98
N GLU A 87 -8.93 -33.51 25.74
CA GLU A 87 -9.00 -34.94 25.44
C GLU A 87 -7.67 -35.66 25.72
N LEU A 88 -6.54 -35.05 25.33
CA LEU A 88 -5.21 -35.57 25.64
C LEU A 88 -4.96 -35.65 27.15
N THR A 89 -5.31 -34.59 27.89
CA THR A 89 -5.18 -34.57 29.35
C THR A 89 -5.99 -35.70 30.01
N LYS A 90 -7.20 -35.98 29.50
CA LYS A 90 -8.02 -37.10 29.99
C LYS A 90 -7.35 -38.45 29.73
N ILE A 91 -6.79 -38.63 28.53
CA ILE A 91 -6.08 -39.86 28.14
C ILE A 91 -4.84 -40.06 29.01
N GLU A 92 -4.03 -39.02 29.18
CA GLU A 92 -2.84 -39.05 30.05
C GLU A 92 -3.20 -39.37 31.51
N SER A 93 -4.24 -38.74 32.03
CA SER A 93 -4.72 -39.00 33.40
C SER A 93 -5.22 -40.44 33.56
N ALA A 94 -5.93 -40.97 32.57
CA ALA A 94 -6.41 -42.35 32.58
C ALA A 94 -5.25 -43.37 32.52
N HIS A 95 -4.23 -43.10 31.70
CA HIS A 95 -3.04 -43.96 31.61
C HIS A 95 -2.22 -43.94 32.91
N ASN A 96 -1.97 -42.76 33.48
CA ASN A 96 -1.22 -42.63 34.74
C ASN A 96 -1.94 -43.26 35.94
N THR A 97 -3.28 -43.31 35.92
CA THR A 97 -4.05 -43.98 36.98
C THR A 97 -4.04 -45.50 36.83
N SER A 98 -3.95 -46.01 35.59
CA SER A 98 -3.91 -47.45 35.30
C SER A 98 -2.54 -48.10 35.55
N ASP A 99 -1.44 -47.33 35.51
CA ASP A 99 -0.09 -47.81 35.87
C ASP A 99 0.19 -47.78 37.39
N ALA A 100 -0.70 -47.15 38.18
CA ALA A 100 -0.55 -47.00 39.64
C ALA A 100 -1.35 -48.02 40.47
N THR A 101 -2.03 -48.98 39.83
CA THR A 101 -2.77 -50.11 40.44
C THR A 101 -2.22 -51.44 39.97
#